data_AF-A0A1Y0LNA4-F1
#
_entry.id   AF-A0A1Y0LNA4-F1
#
_cell.length_a   1.000
_cell.length_b   1.000
_cell.length_c   1.000
_cell.angle_alpha   90.00
_cell.angle_beta   90.00
_cell.angle_gamma   90.00
#
_symmetry.space_group_name_H-M   'P 1'
#
loop_
_entity.id
_entity.type
_entity.pdbx_description
1 polymer ?
#
loop_
_entity_poly.entity_id
_entity_poly.type
_entity_poly.pdbx_seq_one_letter_code
_entity_poly.pdbx_strand_id
1 'polypeptide(L)'
;MEFISYWKAGVLEHKVNSLTDEERCALQQQVENTPGRFGDRHCRLTVIGHVNEIDDFVLVLERCFLTEQEITDWENGEVIEDPWPTRISRLE
;
A
#
# COMPACT_ATOMS: atom_id res chain seq x y z
N MET A 1 -7.99 -10.99 -11.75
CA MET A 1 -7.08 -11.70 -10.83
C MET A 1 -5.78 -10.89 -10.79
N GLU A 2 -5.66 -9.92 -9.87
CA GLU A 2 -4.54 -8.95 -9.83
C GLU A 2 -3.81 -8.98 -8.48
N PHE A 3 -3.92 -10.09 -7.75
CA PHE A 3 -3.36 -10.22 -6.40
C PHE A 3 -1.83 -10.43 -6.38
N ILE A 4 -1.20 -10.72 -7.54
CA ILE A 4 0.21 -11.15 -7.65
C ILE A 4 1.18 -9.96 -7.78
N SER A 5 0.71 -8.77 -8.16
CA SER A 5 1.56 -7.59 -8.39
C SER A 5 2.13 -7.02 -7.09
N TYR A 6 1.37 -7.10 -6.00
CA TYR A 6 1.64 -6.38 -4.74
C TYR A 6 2.86 -6.85 -3.95
N TRP A 7 3.22 -8.12 -4.10
CA TRP A 7 4.40 -8.67 -3.42
C TRP A 7 5.69 -8.37 -4.16
N LYS A 8 5.64 -8.02 -5.45
CA LYS A 8 6.84 -7.91 -6.29
C LYS A 8 7.75 -6.76 -5.86
N ALA A 9 7.18 -5.59 -5.60
CA ALA A 9 7.93 -4.42 -5.10
C ALA A 9 8.51 -4.67 -3.70
N GLY A 10 7.70 -5.19 -2.77
CA GLY A 10 8.20 -5.50 -1.41
C GLY A 10 9.25 -6.62 -1.39
N VAL A 11 9.15 -7.62 -2.28
CA VAL A 11 10.18 -8.66 -2.43
C VAL A 11 11.49 -8.07 -2.95
N LEU A 12 11.45 -7.06 -3.83
CA LEU A 12 12.66 -6.38 -4.32
C LEU A 12 13.37 -5.58 -3.22
N GLU A 13 12.63 -4.97 -2.29
CA GLU A 13 13.19 -4.22 -1.15
C GLU A 13 13.83 -5.12 -0.07
N HIS A 14 13.33 -6.36 0.09
CA HIS A 14 13.90 -7.32 1.02
C HIS A 14 15.20 -7.93 0.50
N LYS A 15 16.35 -7.54 1.09
CA LYS A 15 17.68 -8.09 0.76
C LYS A 15 17.82 -9.61 0.98
N VAL A 16 16.97 -10.21 1.81
CA VAL A 16 16.93 -11.67 2.04
C VAL A 16 15.85 -12.27 1.14
N ASN A 17 16.16 -12.41 -0.14
CA ASN A 17 15.36 -13.19 -1.07
C ASN A 17 16.28 -14.15 -1.82
N SER A 18 15.75 -15.32 -2.19
CA SER A 18 16.49 -16.33 -2.95
C SER A 18 16.51 -16.03 -4.46
N LEU A 19 16.27 -14.77 -4.85
CA LEU A 19 16.17 -14.38 -6.26
C LEU A 19 17.56 -14.18 -6.84
N THR A 20 17.77 -14.77 -8.01
CA THR A 20 18.92 -14.48 -8.86
C THR A 20 18.82 -13.05 -9.42
N ASP A 21 19.95 -12.50 -9.88
CA ASP A 21 19.99 -11.16 -10.46
C ASP A 21 19.11 -11.05 -11.73
N GLU A 22 19.00 -12.14 -12.50
CA GLU A 22 18.13 -12.23 -13.67
C GLU A 22 16.64 -12.18 -13.28
N GLU A 23 16.24 -12.93 -12.25
CA GLU A 23 14.87 -12.90 -11.73
C GLU A 23 14.51 -11.54 -11.16
N ARG A 24 15.46 -10.87 -10.47
CA ARG A 24 15.26 -9.49 -10.00
C ARG A 24 15.06 -8.52 -11.15
N CYS A 25 15.86 -8.61 -12.21
CA CYS A 25 15.73 -7.74 -13.37
C CYS A 25 14.38 -7.93 -14.07
N ALA A 26 13.94 -9.18 -14.27
CA ALA A 26 12.63 -9.47 -14.85
C ALA A 26 11.48 -8.97 -13.96
N LEU A 27 11.62 -9.09 -12.64
CA LEU A 27 10.63 -8.63 -11.68
C LEU A 27 10.54 -7.09 -11.65
N GLN A 28 11.68 -6.41 -11.70
CA GLN A 28 11.78 -4.96 -11.77
C GLN A 28 11.08 -4.42 -13.02
N GLN A 29 11.36 -5.01 -14.19
CA GLN A 29 10.67 -4.64 -15.44
C GLN A 29 9.16 -4.85 -15.36
N GLN A 30 8.69 -5.89 -14.70
CA GLN A 30 7.26 -6.11 -14.52
C GLN A 30 6.61 -5.06 -13.61
N VAL A 31 7.30 -4.64 -12.56
CA VAL A 31 6.83 -3.59 -11.65
C VAL A 31 6.78 -2.25 -12.40
N GLU A 32 7.83 -1.88 -13.14
CA GLU A 32 7.90 -0.64 -13.92
C GLU A 32 6.84 -0.56 -15.03
N ASN A 33 6.49 -1.69 -15.64
CA ASN A 33 5.48 -1.76 -16.69
C ASN A 33 4.04 -1.92 -16.17
N THR A 34 3.82 -2.00 -14.86
CA THR A 34 2.48 -2.11 -14.29
C THR A 34 1.84 -0.71 -14.20
N PRO A 35 0.66 -0.49 -14.79
CA PRO A 35 -0.04 0.78 -14.66
C PRO A 35 -0.57 0.93 -13.22
N GLY A 36 -0.08 1.95 -12.52
CA GLY A 36 -0.52 2.29 -11.17
C GLY A 36 0.47 3.24 -10.51
N ARG A 37 -0.03 4.23 -9.76
CA ARG A 37 0.81 5.04 -8.88
C ARG A 37 1.08 4.25 -7.61
N PHE A 38 2.13 4.62 -6.87
CA PHE A 38 2.57 3.94 -5.65
C PHE A 38 1.40 3.37 -4.81
N GLY A 39 1.41 2.06 -4.58
CA GLY A 39 0.43 1.42 -3.71
C GLY A 39 -1.03 1.43 -4.18
N ASP A 40 -1.33 1.88 -5.41
CA ASP A 40 -2.70 1.95 -5.94
C ASP A 40 -3.27 0.55 -6.22
N ARG A 41 -3.86 -0.03 -5.18
CA ARG A 41 -4.40 -1.39 -5.17
C ARG A 41 -5.65 -1.56 -6.02
N HIS A 42 -6.21 -0.49 -6.59
CA HIS A 42 -7.55 -0.51 -7.18
C HIS A 42 -8.53 -1.28 -6.26
N CYS A 43 -8.34 -1.17 -4.94
CA CYS A 43 -9.05 -1.97 -3.96
C CYS A 43 -10.39 -1.32 -3.65
N ARG A 44 -11.45 -2.12 -3.71
CA ARG A 44 -12.72 -1.75 -3.10
C ARG A 44 -12.73 -2.23 -1.66
N LEU A 45 -12.83 -1.30 -0.71
CA LEU A 45 -12.99 -1.60 0.71
C LEU A 45 -14.48 -1.62 1.07
N THR A 46 -14.90 -2.63 1.83
CA THR A 46 -16.23 -2.69 2.44
C THR A 46 -16.06 -2.60 3.95
N VAL A 47 -16.61 -1.55 4.56
CA VAL A 47 -16.59 -1.35 6.02
C VAL A 47 -17.86 -1.95 6.62
N ILE A 48 -17.70 -2.75 7.68
CA ILE A 48 -18.80 -3.39 8.42
C ILE A 48 -18.70 -2.95 9.88
N GLY A 49 -19.76 -2.37 10.43
CA GLY A 49 -19.79 -1.87 11.81
C GLY A 49 -21.19 -1.48 12.26
N HIS A 50 -21.28 -0.86 13.44
CA HIS A 50 -22.54 -0.30 13.92
C HIS A 50 -22.88 0.98 13.14
N VAL A 51 -24.17 1.18 12.86
CA VAL A 51 -24.67 2.32 12.06
C VAL A 51 -24.25 3.69 12.62
N ASN A 52 -24.08 3.80 13.93
CA ASN A 52 -23.68 5.04 14.59
C ASN A 52 -22.16 5.27 14.64
N GLU A 53 -21.34 4.31 14.20
CA GLU A 53 -19.88 4.32 14.33
C GLU A 53 -19.17 4.22 12.97
N ILE A 54 -19.88 3.75 11.93
CA ILE A 54 -19.31 3.59 10.58
C ILE A 54 -18.84 4.92 10.02
N ASP A 55 -19.62 6.00 10.15
CA ASP A 55 -19.30 7.27 9.51
C ASP A 55 -17.99 7.87 10.05
N ASP A 56 -17.82 7.89 11.38
CA ASP A 56 -16.60 8.38 12.02
C ASP A 56 -15.39 7.51 11.64
N PHE A 57 -15.57 6.20 11.58
CA PHE A 57 -14.52 5.29 11.14
C PHE A 57 -14.11 5.54 9.68
N VAL A 58 -15.08 5.68 8.78
CA VAL A 58 -14.83 5.96 7.36
C VAL A 58 -14.10 7.29 7.19
N LEU A 59 -14.50 8.33 7.92
CA LEU A 59 -13.83 9.64 7.88
C LEU A 59 -12.37 9.57 8.32
N VAL A 60 -12.04 8.77 9.33
CA VAL A 60 -10.64 8.57 9.76
C VAL A 60 -9.87 7.72 8.74
N LEU A 61 -10.49 6.67 8.19
CA LEU A 61 -9.89 5.83 7.16
C LEU A 61 -9.53 6.63 5.91
N GLU A 62 -10.40 7.53 5.46
CA GLU A 62 -10.16 8.38 4.29
C GLU A 62 -8.93 9.29 4.49
N ARG A 63 -8.69 9.76 5.71
CA ARG A 63 -7.51 10.57 6.06
C ARG A 63 -6.21 9.78 6.10
N CYS A 64 -6.28 8.45 6.09
CA CYS A 64 -5.10 7.59 6.03
C CYS A 64 -4.59 7.40 4.59
N PHE A 65 -5.36 7.81 3.58
CA PHE A 65 -4.91 7.78 2.19
C PHE A 65 -4.04 8.99 1.87
N LEU A 66 -2.99 8.75 1.08
CA LEU A 66 -2.10 9.81 0.62
C LEU A 66 -2.84 10.78 -0.29
N THR A 67 -2.59 12.05 -0.08
CA THR A 67 -2.96 13.13 -1.01
C THR A 67 -2.03 13.15 -2.22
N GLU A 68 -2.44 13.85 -3.28
CA GLU A 68 -1.60 14.06 -4.46
C GLU A 68 -0.24 14.67 -4.15
N GLN A 69 -0.20 15.62 -3.20
CA GLN A 69 1.03 16.26 -2.76
C GLN A 69 1.95 15.26 -2.05
N GLU A 70 1.40 14.49 -1.10
CA GLU A 70 2.17 13.48 -0.38
C GLU A 70 2.71 12.38 -1.31
N ILE A 71 1.98 12.02 -2.38
CA ILE A 71 2.51 11.10 -3.40
C ILE A 71 3.74 11.71 -4.10
N THR A 72 3.69 12.99 -4.47
CA THR A 72 4.84 13.68 -5.08
C THR A 72 6.02 13.80 -4.11
N ASP A 73 5.77 14.11 -2.84
CA ASP A 73 6.81 14.23 -1.82
C ASP A 73 7.49 12.87 -1.57
N TRP A 74 6.71 11.78 -1.54
CA TRP A 74 7.22 10.41 -1.50
C TRP A 74 8.10 10.07 -2.72
N GLU A 75 7.65 10.42 -3.94
CA GLU A 75 8.44 10.19 -5.17
C GLU A 75 9.79 10.94 -5.15
N ASN A 76 9.85 12.08 -4.45
CA ASN A 76 11.09 12.85 -4.24
C ASN A 76 11.97 12.30 -3.10
N GLY A 77 11.53 11.25 -2.41
CA GLY A 77 12.26 10.62 -1.31
C GLY A 77 12.04 11.26 0.06
N GLU A 78 10.99 12.07 0.22
CA GLU A 78 10.62 12.61 1.53
C GLU A 78 10.01 11.54 2.43
N VAL A 79 10.16 11.73 3.74
CA VAL A 79 9.60 10.81 4.75
C VAL A 79 8.24 11.33 5.17
N ILE A 80 7.21 10.54 4.93
CA ILE A 80 5.82 10.84 5.32
C ILE A 80 5.52 10.10 6.62
N GLU A 81 4.92 10.81 7.58
CA GLU A 81 4.46 10.17 8.81
C GLU A 81 3.31 9.20 8.50
N ASP A 82 3.39 8.00 9.04
CA ASP A 82 2.36 6.98 8.86
C ASP A 82 1.06 7.40 9.59
N PRO A 83 -0.03 7.71 8.86
CA PRO A 83 -1.29 8.14 9.47
C PRO A 83 -2.10 6.96 10.02
N TRP A 84 -1.65 5.71 9.82
CA TRP A 84 -2.41 4.53 10.20
C TRP A 84 -2.53 4.41 11.74
N PRO A 85 -3.71 3.98 12.24
CA PRO A 85 -3.90 3.77 13.67
C PRO A 85 -2.90 2.75 14.23
N THR A 86 -2.15 3.15 15.25
CA THR A 86 -1.14 2.28 15.90
C THR A 86 -1.73 1.36 16.96
N ARG A 87 -2.97 1.60 17.37
CA ARG A 87 -3.68 0.80 18.38
C ARG A 87 -4.50 -0.27 17.70
N ILE A 88 -3.96 -1.49 17.71
CA ILE A 88 -4.66 -2.68 17.22
C ILE A 88 -5.22 -3.44 18.41
N SER A 89 -6.55 -3.54 18.50
CA SER A 89 -7.23 -4.43 19.44
C SER A 89 -7.51 -5.77 18.75
N ARG A 90 -7.20 -6.89 19.42
CA ARG A 90 -7.66 -8.21 18.96
C ARG A 90 -9.08 -8.45 19.46
N LEU A 91 -9.94 -8.93 18.58
CA LEU A 91 -11.20 -9.54 18.95
C LEU A 91 -10.89 -10.89 19.61
N GLU A 92 -11.32 -11.07 20.86
CA GLU A 92 -11.37 -12.38 21.54
C GLU A 92 -12.67 -13.12 21.21
#